data_AF-A0A2N5W7B2-F1
#
_entry.id   AF-A0A2N5W7B2-F1
#
_cell.length_a   1.000
_cell.length_b   1.000
_cell.length_c   1.000
_cell.angle_alpha   90.00
_cell.angle_beta   90.00
_cell.angle_gamma   90.00
#
_symmetry.space_group_name_H-M   'P 1'
#
loop_
_entity.id
_entity.type
_entity.pdbx_description
1 polymer ?
#
loop_
_entity_poly.entity_id
_entity_poly.type
_entity_poly.pdbx_seq_one_letter_code
_entity_poly.pdbx_strand_id
1 'polypeptide(L)'
;MFLPTPEGEVHWEAVAKSQLACVMNKYVGLKAHPNLAIPSKPPPVKEIDCSAPNIEMLKLMSALDNLAKGAGQIIEAILLQSCLKPKDFTAQVQIMDGNLGMCKNLNSLRDPQTPTQYPEHRLSNMCFVLGASHTLWNMAQNMLNSHLSNLSDTHNLGVWHYLQAMGVTPNKIIPKKDFTSMIYNIKKAHEASILYCIRSILFLTSHVIEAFC
;
A
#
# COMPACT_ATOMS: atom_id res chain seq x y z
N MET A 1 11.89 -13.19 5.17
CA MET A 1 13.17 -12.46 5.00
C MET A 1 12.81 -11.01 4.70
N PHE A 2 13.25 -10.06 5.52
CA PHE A 2 12.86 -8.64 5.44
C PHE A 2 13.82 -7.76 4.61
N LEU A 3 14.91 -8.35 4.10
CA LEU A 3 15.87 -7.67 3.23
C LEU A 3 15.72 -8.20 1.79
N PRO A 4 15.89 -7.33 0.77
CA PRO A 4 15.87 -7.77 -0.62
C PRO A 4 17.00 -8.76 -0.87
N THR A 5 16.76 -9.75 -1.74
CA THR A 5 17.82 -10.62 -2.24
C THR A 5 18.63 -9.87 -3.31
N PRO A 6 19.86 -10.28 -3.63
CA PRO A 6 20.63 -9.67 -4.71
C PRO A 6 19.86 -9.62 -6.05
N GLU A 7 19.10 -10.67 -6.37
CA GLU A 7 18.25 -10.71 -7.56
C GLU A 7 17.09 -9.70 -7.46
N GLY A 8 16.53 -9.52 -6.26
CA GLY A 8 15.52 -8.52 -5.98
C GLY A 8 16.03 -7.08 -6.14
N GLU A 9 17.27 -6.81 -5.76
CA GLU A 9 17.91 -5.49 -5.96
C GLU A 9 18.12 -5.18 -7.45
N VAL A 10 18.63 -6.14 -8.22
CA VAL A 10 18.80 -5.99 -9.68
C VAL A 10 17.45 -5.76 -10.37
N HIS A 11 16.42 -6.50 -9.96
CA HIS A 11 15.06 -6.30 -10.47
C HIS A 11 14.54 -4.90 -10.13
N TRP A 12 14.69 -4.47 -8.88
CA TRP A 12 14.27 -3.14 -8.44
C TRP A 12 15.00 -2.02 -9.19
N GLU A 13 16.31 -2.15 -9.40
CA GLU A 13 17.10 -1.20 -10.17
C GLU A 13 16.57 -1.08 -11.62
N ALA A 14 16.28 -2.21 -12.26
CA ALA A 14 15.70 -2.23 -13.60
C ALA A 14 14.29 -1.58 -13.65
N VAL A 15 13.47 -1.78 -12.61
CA VAL A 15 12.17 -1.10 -12.46
C VAL A 15 12.36 0.42 -12.34
N ALA A 16 13.24 0.87 -11.46
CA ALA A 16 13.52 2.30 -11.25
C ALA A 16 14.02 2.98 -12.53
N LYS A 17 15.00 2.37 -13.22
CA LYS A 17 15.52 2.85 -14.52
C LYS A 17 14.41 2.94 -15.58
N SER A 18 13.51 1.96 -15.61
CA SER A 18 12.41 1.95 -16.58
C SER A 18 11.39 3.05 -16.32
N GLN A 19 11.08 3.32 -15.05
CA GLN A 19 10.20 4.42 -14.64
C GLN A 19 10.80 5.79 -15.00
N LEU A 20 12.10 5.98 -14.74
CA LEU A 20 12.84 7.19 -15.15
C LEU A 20 12.80 7.37 -16.67
N ALA A 21 13.12 6.32 -17.44
CA ALA A 21 13.10 6.35 -18.90
C ALA A 21 11.69 6.64 -19.45
N CYS A 22 10.64 6.15 -18.79
CA CYS A 22 9.24 6.43 -19.16
C CYS A 22 8.91 7.91 -19.01
N VAL A 23 9.25 8.52 -17.87
CA VAL A 23 9.00 9.95 -17.61
C VAL A 23 9.84 10.84 -18.55
N MET A 24 11.11 10.49 -18.75
CA MET A 24 12.01 11.21 -19.67
C MET A 24 11.43 11.27 -21.09
N ASN A 25 11.00 10.13 -21.64
CA ASN A 25 10.44 10.08 -22.99
C ASN A 25 9.10 10.79 -23.11
N LYS A 26 8.27 10.77 -22.05
CA LYS A 26 6.94 11.38 -22.06
C LYS A 26 6.98 12.90 -21.97
N TYR A 27 7.88 13.45 -21.16
CA TYR A 27 7.78 14.86 -20.75
C TYR A 27 9.03 15.71 -21.03
N VAL A 28 10.18 15.11 -21.35
CA VAL A 28 11.43 15.87 -21.58
C VAL A 28 11.86 15.81 -23.04
N GLY A 29 11.98 14.62 -23.63
CA GLY A 29 12.42 14.51 -25.03
C GLY A 29 12.57 13.08 -25.52
N LEU A 30 12.59 12.92 -26.84
CA LEU A 30 12.71 11.62 -27.52
C LEU A 30 14.15 11.09 -27.49
N LYS A 31 14.27 9.76 -27.51
CA LYS A 31 15.55 9.05 -27.57
C LYS A 31 16.26 9.34 -28.89
N ALA A 32 17.46 9.92 -28.85
CA ALA A 32 18.30 10.10 -30.03
C ALA A 32 18.71 8.76 -30.69
N HIS A 33 18.85 7.70 -29.88
CA HIS A 33 19.23 6.35 -30.35
C HIS A 33 18.33 5.27 -29.71
N PRO A 34 17.24 4.85 -30.39
CA PRO A 34 16.28 3.88 -29.84
C PRO A 34 16.90 2.53 -29.45
N ASN A 35 17.91 2.07 -30.19
CA ASN A 35 18.52 0.74 -30.04
C ASN A 35 19.44 0.61 -28.81
N LEU A 36 19.93 1.73 -28.26
CA LEU A 36 20.77 1.77 -27.05
C LEU A 36 19.97 2.22 -25.82
N ALA A 37 18.66 2.37 -25.96
CA ALA A 37 17.88 3.08 -24.99
C ALA A 37 17.30 2.17 -23.90
N ILE A 38 17.32 2.67 -22.66
CA ILE A 38 16.74 1.97 -21.52
C ILE A 38 15.25 1.67 -21.80
N PRO A 39 14.76 0.45 -21.55
CA PRO A 39 13.35 0.10 -21.69
C PRO A 39 12.47 1.01 -20.84
N SER A 40 11.34 1.47 -21.39
CA SER A 40 10.38 2.31 -20.64
C SER A 40 9.31 1.49 -19.92
N LYS A 41 9.26 0.18 -20.17
CA LYS A 41 8.37 -0.74 -19.49
C LYS A 41 9.19 -1.49 -18.44
N PRO A 42 8.77 -1.47 -17.17
CA PRO A 42 9.47 -2.21 -16.13
C PRO A 42 9.45 -3.71 -16.44
N PRO A 43 10.46 -4.47 -15.97
CA PRO A 43 10.44 -5.92 -16.08
C PRO A 43 9.20 -6.49 -15.38
N PRO A 44 8.68 -7.65 -15.85
CA PRO A 44 7.54 -8.29 -15.21
C PRO A 44 7.85 -8.60 -13.75
N VAL A 45 6.85 -8.43 -12.89
CA VAL A 45 6.88 -8.90 -11.50
C VAL A 45 6.39 -10.35 -11.52
N LYS A 46 6.85 -11.17 -10.57
CA LYS A 46 6.30 -12.52 -10.36
C LYS A 46 4.78 -12.41 -10.21
N GLU A 47 4.05 -12.96 -11.17
CA GLU A 47 2.60 -12.97 -11.14
C GLU A 47 2.13 -13.83 -9.96
N ILE A 48 1.09 -13.34 -9.28
CA ILE A 48 0.38 -14.13 -8.30
C ILE A 48 -0.45 -15.14 -9.09
N ASP A 49 -0.49 -16.39 -8.63
CA ASP A 49 -1.35 -17.39 -9.23
C ASP A 49 -2.81 -16.90 -9.23
N CYS A 50 -3.39 -16.79 -10.43
CA CYS A 50 -4.77 -16.37 -10.62
C CYS A 50 -5.77 -17.52 -10.42
N SER A 51 -5.29 -18.72 -10.06
CA SER A 51 -6.16 -19.83 -9.69
C SER A 51 -7.08 -19.45 -8.53
N ALA A 52 -8.31 -19.96 -8.56
CA ALA A 52 -9.26 -19.70 -7.49
C ALA A 52 -8.68 -20.28 -6.17
N PRO A 53 -8.46 -19.44 -5.14
CA PRO A 53 -7.97 -19.95 -3.88
C PRO A 53 -9.00 -20.90 -3.25
N ASN A 54 -8.53 -21.95 -2.58
CA ASN A 54 -9.40 -22.77 -1.76
C ASN A 54 -9.80 -21.97 -0.51
N ILE A 55 -11.01 -21.40 -0.53
CA ILE A 55 -11.56 -20.60 0.58
C ILE A 55 -12.63 -21.43 1.29
N GLU A 56 -12.38 -21.74 2.55
CA GLU A 56 -13.39 -22.31 3.44
C GLU A 56 -14.01 -21.19 4.30
N MET A 57 -15.33 -21.07 4.28
CA MET A 57 -16.04 -20.06 5.06
C MET A 57 -16.35 -20.56 6.47
N LEU A 58 -15.77 -19.89 7.48
CA LEU A 58 -16.11 -20.11 8.88
C LEU A 58 -17.41 -19.38 9.24
N LYS A 59 -18.30 -20.05 9.97
CA LYS A 59 -19.54 -19.49 10.49
C LYS A 59 -19.24 -18.70 11.76
N LEU A 60 -19.07 -17.38 11.63
CA LEU A 60 -18.75 -16.48 12.75
C LEU A 60 -19.96 -15.65 13.25
N MET A 61 -21.14 -15.84 12.67
CA MET A 61 -22.32 -14.95 12.79
C MET A 61 -23.04 -14.93 14.15
N SER A 62 -22.56 -15.63 15.19
CA SER A 62 -23.22 -15.65 16.50
C SER A 62 -22.74 -14.57 17.47
N ALA A 63 -21.67 -13.83 17.17
CA ALA A 63 -21.12 -12.79 18.03
C ALA A 63 -21.44 -11.39 17.47
N LEU A 64 -22.43 -10.71 18.05
CA LEU A 64 -22.99 -9.45 17.53
C LEU A 64 -22.27 -8.19 18.03
N ASP A 65 -21.42 -8.31 19.05
CA ASP A 65 -20.90 -7.14 19.77
C ASP A 65 -19.48 -6.78 19.35
N ASN A 66 -19.25 -5.51 19.01
CA ASN A 66 -17.92 -4.89 18.83
C ASN A 66 -17.11 -4.78 20.14
N LEU A 67 -17.42 -5.62 21.12
CA LEU A 67 -16.81 -5.65 22.45
C LEU A 67 -15.78 -6.79 22.54
N ALA A 68 -14.88 -6.70 23.50
CA ALA A 68 -13.90 -7.76 23.80
C ALA A 68 -14.56 -9.14 24.01
N LYS A 69 -15.77 -9.18 24.60
CA LYS A 69 -16.57 -10.41 24.75
C LYS A 69 -16.92 -11.04 23.41
N GLY A 70 -17.33 -10.25 22.42
CA GLY A 70 -17.62 -10.73 21.06
C GLY A 70 -16.36 -11.25 20.36
N ALA A 71 -15.22 -10.59 20.55
CA ALA A 71 -13.94 -11.07 20.02
C ALA A 71 -13.54 -12.45 20.59
N GLY A 72 -13.75 -12.69 21.89
CA GLY A 72 -13.52 -14.01 22.50
C GLY A 72 -14.40 -15.10 21.91
N GLN A 73 -15.69 -14.81 21.67
CA GLN A 73 -16.63 -15.74 21.03
C GLN A 73 -16.23 -16.10 19.60
N ILE A 74 -15.70 -15.14 18.84
CA ILE A 74 -15.19 -15.38 17.49
C ILE A 74 -13.98 -16.33 17.53
N ILE A 75 -13.05 -16.12 18.46
CA ILE A 75 -11.86 -16.97 18.62
C ILE A 75 -12.27 -18.41 18.96
N GLU A 76 -13.22 -18.59 19.87
CA GLU A 76 -13.76 -19.89 20.24
C GLU A 76 -14.45 -20.58 19.04
N ALA A 77 -15.25 -19.82 18.27
CA ALA A 77 -15.89 -20.33 17.07
C ALA A 77 -14.88 -20.78 16.00
N ILE A 78 -13.75 -20.07 15.84
CA ILE A 78 -12.66 -20.45 14.95
C ILE A 78 -12.01 -21.74 15.43
N LEU A 79 -11.69 -21.85 16.73
CA LEU A 79 -11.12 -23.07 17.31
C LEU A 79 -12.01 -24.28 17.07
N LEU A 80 -13.31 -24.18 17.34
CA LEU A 80 -14.28 -25.26 17.14
C LEU A 80 -14.41 -25.69 15.68
N GLN A 81 -14.31 -24.74 14.74
CA GLN A 81 -14.46 -25.02 13.31
C GLN A 81 -13.15 -25.40 12.62
N SER A 82 -12.00 -25.12 13.23
CA SER A 82 -10.68 -25.46 12.68
C SER A 82 -10.38 -26.97 12.70
N CYS A 83 -11.15 -27.76 13.47
CA CYS A 83 -10.87 -29.17 13.73
C CYS A 83 -9.45 -29.44 14.30
N LEU A 84 -8.76 -28.41 14.80
CA LEU A 84 -7.44 -28.52 15.42
C LEU A 84 -7.57 -28.71 16.93
N LYS A 85 -6.64 -29.47 17.53
CA LYS A 85 -6.53 -29.49 18.99
C LYS A 85 -6.01 -28.13 19.47
N PRO A 86 -6.40 -27.65 20.67
CA PRO A 86 -5.94 -26.35 21.18
C PRO A 86 -4.42 -26.18 21.16
N LYS A 87 -3.66 -27.25 21.45
CA LYS A 87 -2.19 -27.24 21.40
C LYS A 87 -1.63 -27.07 19.98
N ASP A 88 -2.26 -27.70 18.99
CA ASP A 88 -1.82 -27.62 17.59
C ASP A 88 -2.15 -26.23 17.01
N PHE A 89 -3.30 -25.68 17.41
CA PHE A 89 -3.70 -24.32 17.06
C PHE A 89 -2.75 -23.27 17.64
N THR A 90 -2.38 -23.38 18.93
CA THR A 90 -1.49 -22.43 19.61
C THR A 90 -0.03 -22.54 19.17
N ALA A 91 0.37 -23.70 18.64
CA ALA A 91 1.69 -23.90 18.05
C ALA A 91 1.86 -23.22 16.68
N GLN A 92 0.76 -22.85 16.00
CA GLN A 92 0.78 -22.25 14.67
C GLN A 92 0.41 -20.77 14.71
N VAL A 93 1.14 -19.95 13.94
CA VAL A 93 0.80 -18.54 13.76
C VAL A 93 -0.44 -18.42 12.89
N GLN A 94 -1.49 -17.77 13.42
CA GLN A 94 -2.76 -17.54 12.75
C GLN A 94 -2.82 -16.10 12.25
N ILE A 95 -2.74 -15.90 10.95
CA ILE A 95 -2.86 -14.57 10.34
C ILE A 95 -4.33 -14.32 10.03
N MET A 96 -4.88 -13.24 10.57
CA MET A 96 -6.29 -12.87 10.41
C MET A 96 -6.39 -11.45 9.86
N ASP A 97 -7.26 -11.22 8.89
CA ASP A 97 -7.61 -9.86 8.48
C ASP A 97 -8.74 -9.35 9.37
N GLY A 98 -8.54 -8.20 10.00
CA GLY A 98 -9.51 -7.61 10.90
C GLY A 98 -9.59 -6.10 10.76
N ASN A 99 -10.76 -5.54 11.06
CA ASN A 99 -10.88 -4.10 11.18
C ASN A 99 -10.15 -3.59 12.45
N LEU A 100 -9.94 -2.28 12.54
CA LEU A 100 -9.25 -1.66 13.67
C LEU A 100 -9.90 -1.98 15.03
N GLY A 101 -11.24 -2.08 15.08
CA GLY A 101 -11.97 -2.43 16.30
C GLY A 101 -11.65 -3.83 16.78
N MET A 102 -11.63 -4.81 15.87
CA MET A 102 -11.28 -6.19 16.19
C MET A 102 -9.83 -6.32 16.66
N CYS A 103 -8.89 -5.61 16.00
CA CYS A 103 -7.49 -5.57 16.42
C CYS A 103 -7.34 -5.00 17.84
N LYS A 104 -8.06 -3.92 18.16
CA LYS A 104 -8.06 -3.32 19.50
C LYS A 104 -8.63 -4.28 20.54
N ASN A 105 -9.76 -4.91 20.25
CA ASN A 105 -10.41 -5.85 21.17
C ASN A 105 -9.51 -7.05 21.50
N LEU A 106 -8.82 -7.61 20.50
CA LEU A 106 -7.86 -8.69 20.71
C LEU A 106 -6.71 -8.25 21.62
N ASN A 107 -6.11 -7.07 21.37
CA ASN A 107 -5.05 -6.56 22.22
C ASN A 107 -5.54 -6.34 23.66
N SER A 108 -6.76 -5.81 23.83
CA SER A 108 -7.39 -5.70 25.16
C SER A 108 -7.64 -7.04 25.85
N LEU A 109 -7.81 -8.15 25.10
CA LEU A 109 -7.87 -9.49 25.68
C LEU A 109 -6.47 -10.01 26.07
N ARG A 110 -5.42 -9.65 25.33
CA ARG A 110 -4.04 -10.10 25.57
C ARG A 110 -3.36 -9.40 26.74
N ASP A 111 -3.58 -8.09 26.87
CA ASP A 111 -2.85 -7.28 27.85
C ASP A 111 -3.03 -7.81 29.30
N PRO A 112 -4.25 -8.17 29.76
CA PRO A 112 -4.42 -8.74 31.10
C PRO A 112 -3.89 -10.16 31.24
N GLN A 113 -3.71 -10.88 30.14
CA GLN A 113 -3.26 -12.28 30.12
C GLN A 113 -1.73 -12.40 30.16
N THR A 114 -1.00 -11.27 30.13
CA THR A 114 0.47 -11.25 30.14
C THR A 114 0.99 -10.61 31.43
N PRO A 115 1.87 -11.28 32.20
CA PRO A 115 2.48 -12.58 31.95
C PRO A 115 1.64 -13.75 32.48
N THR A 116 1.46 -14.80 31.68
CA THR A 116 0.86 -16.09 32.11
C THR A 116 1.81 -17.24 31.85
N GLN A 117 1.82 -18.28 32.69
CA GLN A 117 2.65 -19.48 32.47
C GLN A 117 2.09 -20.42 31.39
N TYR A 118 0.84 -20.20 30.96
CA TYR A 118 0.09 -21.06 30.05
C TYR A 118 0.02 -20.45 28.64
N PRO A 119 0.75 -20.99 27.64
CA PRO A 119 0.79 -20.43 26.28
C PRO A 119 -0.58 -20.33 25.61
N GLU A 120 -1.48 -21.27 25.89
CA GLU A 120 -2.86 -21.32 25.39
C GLU A 120 -3.70 -20.12 25.79
N HIS A 121 -3.36 -19.47 26.90
CA HIS A 121 -4.04 -18.30 27.42
C HIS A 121 -3.39 -16.98 26.98
N ARG A 122 -2.33 -16.99 26.14
CA ARG A 122 -1.65 -15.75 25.71
C ARG A 122 -2.21 -15.15 24.42
N LEU A 123 -2.93 -15.95 23.62
CA LEU A 123 -3.35 -15.61 22.25
C LEU A 123 -2.20 -15.08 21.37
N SER A 124 -0.94 -15.35 21.70
CA SER A 124 0.24 -14.76 21.05
C SER A 124 0.48 -15.29 19.65
N ASN A 125 -0.12 -16.45 19.35
CA ASN A 125 -0.06 -17.08 18.04
C ASN A 125 -0.99 -16.40 17.02
N MET A 126 -1.98 -15.63 17.45
CA MET A 126 -2.82 -14.87 16.53
C MET A 126 -2.09 -13.60 16.04
N CYS A 127 -2.27 -13.20 14.80
CA CYS A 127 -1.70 -11.97 14.26
C CYS A 127 -2.77 -11.33 13.39
N PHE A 128 -3.27 -10.17 13.80
CA PHE A 128 -4.22 -9.44 13.00
C PHE A 128 -3.49 -8.47 12.08
N VAL A 129 -3.71 -8.65 10.79
CA VAL A 129 -3.37 -7.66 9.78
C VAL A 129 -4.55 -6.69 9.75
N LEU A 130 -4.28 -5.41 9.96
CA LEU A 130 -5.30 -4.40 9.74
C LEU A 130 -5.73 -4.45 8.27
N GLY A 131 -7.04 -4.49 8.03
CA GLY A 131 -7.70 -4.39 6.73
C GLY A 131 -6.79 -3.78 5.67
N ALA A 132 -6.11 -4.63 4.89
CA ALA A 132 -5.01 -4.19 4.03
C ALA A 132 -5.47 -3.09 3.06
N SER A 133 -6.69 -3.21 2.56
CA SER A 133 -7.34 -2.23 1.71
C SER A 133 -7.56 -0.87 2.39
N HIS A 134 -8.00 -0.85 3.65
CA HIS A 134 -8.23 0.39 4.40
C HIS A 134 -6.91 1.05 4.81
N THR A 135 -5.92 0.25 5.20
CA THR A 135 -4.56 0.74 5.50
C THR A 135 -3.92 1.36 4.25
N LEU A 136 -3.96 0.65 3.12
CA LEU A 136 -3.48 1.16 1.84
C LEU A 136 -4.24 2.41 1.41
N TRP A 137 -5.56 2.47 1.62
CA TRP A 137 -6.37 3.66 1.36
C TRP A 137 -5.90 4.86 2.18
N ASN A 138 -5.73 4.71 3.50
CA ASN A 138 -5.32 5.80 4.38
C ASN A 138 -3.90 6.29 4.04
N MET A 139 -2.97 5.37 3.74
CA MET A 139 -1.62 5.72 3.29
C MET A 139 -1.66 6.48 1.96
N ALA A 140 -2.40 5.98 0.98
CA ALA A 140 -2.55 6.60 -0.32
C ALA A 140 -3.16 8.01 -0.24
N GLN A 141 -4.24 8.15 0.54
CA GLN A 141 -4.89 9.41 0.79
C GLN A 141 -3.94 10.42 1.45
N ASN A 142 -3.16 9.99 2.44
CA ASN A 142 -2.16 10.85 3.08
C ASN A 142 -1.07 11.28 2.10
N MET A 143 -0.53 10.37 1.29
CA MET A 143 0.46 10.71 0.25
C MET A 143 -0.09 11.75 -0.72
N LEU A 144 -1.30 11.54 -1.26
CA LEU A 144 -1.92 12.50 -2.16
C LEU A 144 -2.17 13.84 -1.49
N ASN A 145 -2.71 13.84 -0.26
CA ASN A 145 -2.92 15.07 0.50
C ASN A 145 -1.60 15.82 0.69
N SER A 146 -0.51 15.14 1.06
CA SER A 146 0.81 15.74 1.20
C SER A 146 1.28 16.38 -0.11
N HIS A 147 1.12 15.71 -1.26
CA HIS A 147 1.49 16.24 -2.58
C HIS A 147 0.58 17.37 -3.08
N LEU A 148 -0.64 17.47 -2.56
CA LEU A 148 -1.66 18.46 -2.94
C LEU A 148 -1.82 19.59 -1.92
N SER A 149 -1.02 19.58 -0.84
CA SER A 149 -1.21 20.46 0.32
C SER A 149 -1.26 21.94 -0.06
N ASN A 150 -2.12 22.67 0.67
CA ASN A 150 -2.42 24.10 0.64
C ASN A 150 -1.80 24.94 -0.49
N LEU A 151 -2.65 25.38 -1.43
CA LEU A 151 -2.27 26.27 -2.55
C LEU A 151 -1.66 27.61 -2.11
N SER A 152 -1.83 27.98 -0.84
CA SER A 152 -1.28 29.20 -0.24
C SER A 152 0.05 29.00 0.50
N ASP A 153 0.54 27.77 0.62
CA ASP A 153 1.82 27.48 1.27
C ASP A 153 2.97 27.52 0.26
N THR A 154 3.83 28.53 0.40
CA THR A 154 5.00 28.77 -0.45
C THR A 154 6.13 27.78 -0.23
N HIS A 155 6.09 26.97 0.84
CA HIS A 155 7.06 25.91 1.12
C HIS A 155 6.67 24.56 0.52
N ASN A 156 5.52 24.46 -0.14
CA ASN A 156 5.15 23.23 -0.83
C ASN A 156 6.13 22.96 -1.98
N LEU A 157 6.62 21.72 -2.08
CA LEU A 157 7.52 21.23 -3.15
C LEU A 157 6.91 21.30 -4.57
N GLY A 158 5.72 21.89 -4.71
CA GLY A 158 5.14 22.24 -6.01
C GLY A 158 4.64 21.04 -6.81
N VAL A 159 4.47 19.86 -6.20
CA VAL A 159 3.99 18.66 -6.90
C VAL A 159 2.62 18.92 -7.53
N TRP A 160 1.78 19.74 -6.91
CA TRP A 160 0.50 20.19 -7.47
C TRP A 160 0.66 20.99 -8.79
N HIS A 161 1.72 21.79 -8.97
CA HIS A 161 1.97 22.51 -10.24
C HIS A 161 2.24 21.53 -11.38
N TYR A 162 3.03 20.49 -11.11
CA TYR A 162 3.30 19.44 -12.09
C TYR A 162 2.07 18.58 -12.36
N LEU A 163 1.29 18.26 -11.32
CA LEU A 163 0.01 17.57 -11.48
C LEU A 163 -0.98 18.39 -12.34
N GLN A 164 -1.06 19.70 -12.12
CA GLN A 164 -1.88 20.60 -12.93
C GLN A 164 -1.39 20.65 -14.39
N ALA A 165 -0.08 20.74 -14.62
CA ALA A 165 0.52 20.69 -15.96
C ALA A 165 0.25 19.33 -16.67
N MET A 166 0.04 18.26 -15.92
CA MET A 166 -0.36 16.95 -16.43
C MET A 166 -1.89 16.76 -16.51
N GLY A 167 -2.68 17.82 -16.33
CA GLY A 167 -4.14 17.81 -16.46
C GLY A 167 -4.91 17.32 -15.22
N VAL A 168 -4.26 17.18 -14.06
CA VAL A 168 -4.91 16.75 -12.81
C VAL A 168 -5.35 17.98 -12.00
N THR A 169 -6.66 18.24 -11.94
CA THR A 169 -7.19 19.39 -11.17
C THR A 169 -7.22 19.10 -9.65
N PRO A 170 -6.62 19.93 -8.78
CA PRO A 170 -6.51 19.69 -7.34
C PRO A 170 -7.84 19.36 -6.63
N ASN A 171 -8.93 20.02 -7.03
CA ASN A 171 -10.24 19.91 -6.38
C ASN A 171 -11.01 18.60 -6.67
N LYS A 172 -10.53 17.75 -7.59
CA LYS A 172 -11.25 16.53 -8.03
C LYS A 172 -10.59 15.21 -7.63
N ILE A 173 -9.47 15.25 -6.88
CA ILE A 173 -8.54 14.11 -6.84
C ILE A 173 -9.01 12.95 -5.95
N ILE A 174 -9.92 13.17 -4.99
CA ILE A 174 -10.28 12.10 -4.04
C ILE A 174 -11.79 11.94 -3.90
N PRO A 175 -12.47 11.30 -4.86
CA PRO A 175 -13.79 10.75 -4.61
C PRO A 175 -13.69 9.68 -3.50
N LYS A 176 -14.63 9.70 -2.54
CA LYS A 176 -14.64 8.74 -1.42
C LYS A 176 -14.75 7.30 -1.97
N LYS A 177 -13.85 6.41 -1.53
CA LYS A 177 -13.87 4.96 -1.78
C LYS A 177 -13.66 4.50 -3.23
N ASP A 178 -13.03 5.30 -4.08
CA ASP A 178 -12.64 4.88 -5.43
C ASP A 178 -11.14 4.52 -5.50
N PHE A 179 -10.83 3.23 -5.37
CA PHE A 179 -9.46 2.72 -5.41
C PHE A 179 -8.79 2.89 -6.79
N THR A 180 -9.56 2.83 -7.87
CA THR A 180 -9.04 2.99 -9.24
C THR A 180 -8.52 4.41 -9.44
N SER A 181 -9.35 5.39 -9.06
CA SER A 181 -8.94 6.80 -9.10
C SER A 181 -7.77 7.09 -8.15
N MET A 182 -7.75 6.47 -6.97
CA MET A 182 -6.65 6.62 -6.01
C MET A 182 -5.31 6.14 -6.62
N ILE A 183 -5.27 4.93 -7.18
CA ILE A 183 -4.06 4.36 -7.80
C ILE A 183 -3.62 5.21 -9.00
N TYR A 184 -4.56 5.66 -9.82
CA TYR A 184 -4.26 6.52 -10.96
C TYR A 184 -3.57 7.82 -10.52
N ASN A 185 -4.10 8.49 -9.50
CA ASN A 185 -3.54 9.75 -9.01
C ASN A 185 -2.19 9.56 -8.31
N ILE A 186 -1.98 8.48 -7.54
CA ILE A 186 -0.66 8.18 -6.97
C ILE A 186 0.37 7.98 -8.08
N LYS A 187 0.02 7.24 -9.14
CA LYS A 187 0.91 7.05 -10.27
C LYS A 187 1.28 8.37 -10.94
N LYS A 188 0.32 9.30 -11.05
CA LYS A 188 0.59 10.65 -11.55
C LYS A 188 1.47 11.47 -10.63
N ALA A 189 1.25 11.41 -9.31
CA ALA A 189 2.11 12.07 -8.34
C ALA A 189 3.56 11.54 -8.43
N HIS A 190 3.72 10.23 -8.55
CA HIS A 190 5.03 9.58 -8.76
C HIS A 190 5.71 10.04 -10.06
N GLU A 191 4.98 10.08 -11.18
CA GLU A 191 5.51 10.63 -12.46
C GLU A 191 5.95 12.09 -12.31
N ALA A 192 5.17 12.94 -11.62
CA ALA A 192 5.53 14.33 -11.33
C ALA A 192 6.80 14.43 -10.47
N SER A 193 6.92 13.62 -9.42
CA SER A 193 8.11 13.61 -8.56
C SER A 193 9.36 13.21 -9.33
N ILE A 194 9.27 12.20 -10.20
CA ILE A 194 10.38 11.84 -11.08
C ILE A 194 10.74 12.99 -12.02
N LEU A 195 9.74 13.63 -12.64
CA LEU A 195 9.97 14.75 -13.55
C LEU A 195 10.68 15.91 -12.84
N TYR A 196 10.25 16.25 -11.63
CA TYR A 196 10.91 17.23 -10.79
C TYR A 196 12.39 16.88 -10.57
N CYS A 197 12.69 15.65 -10.14
CA CYS A 197 14.07 15.19 -9.94
C CYS A 197 14.92 15.29 -11.21
N ILE A 198 14.38 14.89 -12.36
CA ILE A 198 15.06 14.99 -13.66
C ILE A 198 15.39 16.45 -13.98
N ARG A 199 14.43 17.36 -13.81
CA ARG A 199 14.61 18.80 -14.08
C ARG A 199 15.67 19.42 -13.17
N SER A 200 15.67 19.05 -11.90
CA SER A 200 16.66 19.53 -10.93
C SER A 200 18.09 19.11 -11.28
N ILE A 201 18.28 17.89 -11.80
CA ILE A 201 19.60 17.38 -12.20
C ILE A 201 20.06 17.97 -13.53
N LEU A 202 19.16 18.11 -14.50
CA LEU A 202 19.50 18.62 -15.83
C LEU A 202 19.73 20.14 -15.87
N PHE A 203 19.72 20.84 -14.73
CA PHE A 203 19.76 22.31 -14.65
C PHE A 203 18.83 22.98 -15.68
N LEU A 204 17.63 22.42 -15.88
CA LEU A 204 16.59 23.07 -16.67
C LEU A 204 15.95 24.17 -15.81
N THR A 205 16.79 25.10 -15.34
CA THR A 205 16.42 26.34 -14.69
C THR A 205 16.04 27.35 -15.78
N SER A 206 14.77 27.77 -15.74
CA SER A 206 14.23 29.00 -16.33
C SER A 206 14.48 29.23 -17.82
N HIS A 207 13.50 28.88 -18.67
CA HIS A 207 12.65 29.86 -19.35
C HIS A 207 11.57 29.13 -20.16
N VAL A 208 10.40 29.77 -20.25
CA VAL A 208 9.23 29.42 -21.06
C VAL A 208 8.31 28.35 -20.46
N ILE A 209 7.41 28.87 -19.61
CA ILE A 209 6.00 28.48 -19.64
C ILE A 209 5.52 28.80 -21.07
N GLU A 210 5.50 27.81 -21.95
CA GLU A 210 4.55 27.81 -23.05
C GLU A 210 3.57 26.70 -22.74
N ALA A 211 2.31 27.12 -22.68
CA ALA A 211 1.17 26.31 -22.35
C ALA A 211 1.18 25.04 -23.21
N PHE A 212 1.16 23.89 -22.55
CA PHE A 212 0.49 22.75 -23.14
C PHE A 212 -1.01 23.12 -23.18
N CYS A 213 -1.46 23.59 -24.36
CA CYS A 213 -2.85 23.46 -24.77
C CYS A 213 -3.25 21.98 -24.81
#